data_AF-A0A533Z2H4-F1
#
_entry.id   AF-A0A533Z2H4-F1
#
_cell.length_a   1.000
_cell.length_b   1.000
_cell.length_c   1.000
_cell.angle_alpha   90.00
_cell.angle_beta   90.00
_cell.angle_gamma   90.00
#
_symmetry.space_group_name_H-M   'P 1'
#
loop_
_entity.id
_entity.type
_entity.pdbx_description
1 polymer ?
#
loop_
_entity_poly.entity_id
_entity_poly.type
_entity_poly.pdbx_seq_one_letter_code
_entity_poly.pdbx_strand_id
1 'polypeptide(L)'
;MADALVIALALVAGLAVGAWLGYLLAKREEAKAKDQLADTFKALATDALRGNNETFIGQATQAFKTVKTEAEGNLAQRQQAIEGLIKPLNEALQRYETQIANMERARQSAYGGLDQHLKTLAQAHERLQQETGNLVKALRAPQVRGQWGEITLKRVAELAGMVEHCDFREQETVEGETGRLRPDMVVQLPAGRQIVVDAKTVLAAYLEAVEAQDDEVRRERLRQHATQVRAR
;
A
#
# COMPACT_ATOMS: atom_id res chain seq x y z
N MET A 1 101.35 -105.82 -18.42
CA MET A 1 101.17 -104.36 -18.23
C MET A 1 99.94 -103.78 -18.97
N ALA A 2 99.10 -104.57 -19.65
CA ALA A 2 97.92 -104.06 -20.38
C ALA A 2 96.63 -103.92 -19.54
N ASP A 3 96.44 -104.74 -18.49
CA ASP A 3 95.17 -104.76 -17.73
C ASP A 3 94.97 -103.56 -16.78
N ALA A 4 96.04 -102.92 -16.31
CA ALA A 4 95.93 -101.80 -15.37
C ALA A 4 95.39 -100.50 -16.02
N LEU A 5 95.62 -100.32 -17.32
CA LEU A 5 95.21 -99.11 -18.07
C LEU A 5 93.71 -99.11 -18.39
N VAL A 6 93.12 -100.29 -18.63
CA VAL A 6 91.68 -100.43 -18.95
C VAL A 6 90.82 -100.16 -17.71
N ILE A 7 91.25 -100.62 -16.54
CA ILE A 7 90.54 -100.41 -15.27
C ILE A 7 90.56 -98.93 -14.88
N ALA A 8 91.69 -98.22 -15.10
CA ALA A 8 91.80 -96.79 -14.79
C ALA A 8 90.88 -95.92 -15.68
N LEU A 9 90.80 -96.21 -16.98
CA LEU A 9 89.91 -95.49 -17.91
C LEU A 9 88.42 -95.72 -17.60
N ALA A 10 88.03 -96.93 -17.20
CA ALA A 10 86.65 -97.23 -16.81
C ALA A 10 86.23 -96.48 -15.53
N LEU A 11 87.14 -96.34 -14.55
CA LEU A 11 86.90 -95.59 -13.31
C LEU A 11 86.73 -94.09 -13.56
N VAL A 12 87.56 -93.49 -14.42
CA VAL A 12 87.48 -92.08 -14.76
C VAL A 12 86.20 -91.76 -15.55
N ALA A 13 85.81 -92.64 -16.49
CA ALA A 13 84.54 -92.50 -17.21
C ALA A 13 83.33 -92.62 -16.27
N GLY A 14 83.35 -93.57 -15.32
CA GLY A 14 82.31 -93.72 -14.31
C GLY A 14 82.17 -92.50 -13.40
N LEU A 15 83.29 -91.91 -12.97
CA LEU A 15 83.30 -90.67 -12.17
C LEU A 15 82.81 -89.45 -12.97
N ALA A 16 83.19 -89.33 -14.24
CA ALA A 16 82.73 -88.24 -15.10
C ALA A 16 81.22 -88.31 -15.38
N VAL A 17 80.70 -89.52 -15.65
CA VAL A 17 79.26 -89.76 -15.84
C VAL A 17 78.50 -89.52 -14.53
N GLY A 18 79.03 -89.96 -13.39
CA GLY A 18 78.44 -89.69 -12.07
C GLY A 18 78.40 -88.20 -11.72
N ALA A 19 79.47 -87.46 -11.98
CA ALA A 19 79.52 -86.01 -11.76
C ALA A 19 78.58 -85.25 -12.71
N TRP A 20 78.48 -85.67 -13.98
CA TRP A 20 77.59 -85.06 -14.95
C TRP A 20 76.10 -85.32 -14.63
N LEU A 21 75.75 -86.55 -14.22
CA LEU A 21 74.42 -86.89 -13.71
C LEU A 21 74.10 -86.14 -12.42
N GLY A 22 75.04 -86.03 -11.49
CA GLY A 22 74.90 -85.26 -10.26
C GLY A 22 74.65 -83.77 -10.53
N TYR A 23 75.40 -83.18 -11.46
CA TYR A 23 75.20 -81.78 -11.88
C TYR A 23 73.84 -81.57 -12.58
N LEU A 24 73.40 -82.53 -13.40
CA LEU A 24 72.08 -82.49 -14.05
C LEU A 24 70.92 -82.63 -13.05
N LEU A 25 71.08 -83.44 -12.01
CA LEU A 25 70.09 -83.60 -10.94
C LEU A 25 70.04 -82.36 -10.04
N ALA A 26 71.19 -81.82 -9.62
CA ALA A 26 71.25 -80.60 -8.84
C ALA A 26 70.65 -79.40 -9.59
N LYS A 27 70.91 -79.28 -10.90
CA LYS A 27 70.33 -78.22 -11.74
C LYS A 27 68.81 -78.40 -11.94
N ARG A 28 68.30 -79.63 -11.90
CA ARG A 28 66.86 -79.92 -11.91
C ARG A 28 66.19 -79.60 -10.57
N GLU A 29 66.85 -79.85 -9.44
CA GLU A 29 66.34 -79.47 -8.12
C GLU A 29 66.31 -77.94 -7.94
N GLU A 30 67.33 -77.24 -8.41
CA GLU A 30 67.38 -75.78 -8.36
C GLU A 30 66.30 -75.14 -9.24
N ALA A 31 66.01 -75.73 -10.41
CA ALA A 31 64.90 -75.31 -11.26
C ALA A 31 63.54 -75.54 -10.57
N LYS A 32 63.34 -76.71 -9.94
CA LYS A 32 62.12 -76.99 -9.17
C LYS A 32 61.96 -76.07 -7.95
N ALA A 33 63.04 -75.75 -7.26
CA ALA A 33 63.01 -74.82 -6.13
C ALA A 33 62.68 -73.38 -6.58
N LYS A 34 63.19 -72.96 -7.74
CA LYS A 34 62.85 -71.67 -8.36
C LYS A 34 61.39 -71.62 -8.82
N ASP A 35 60.88 -72.69 -9.41
CA ASP A 35 59.47 -72.81 -9.80
C ASP A 35 58.54 -72.78 -8.57
N GLN A 36 58.87 -73.51 -7.51
CA GLN A 36 58.11 -73.48 -6.25
C GLN A 36 58.16 -72.10 -5.57
N LEU A 37 59.30 -71.40 -5.61
CA LEU A 37 59.41 -70.02 -5.14
C LEU A 37 58.58 -69.06 -6.00
N ALA A 38 58.59 -69.22 -7.33
CA ALA A 38 57.78 -68.42 -8.23
C ALA A 38 56.28 -68.64 -7.99
N ASP A 39 55.86 -69.88 -7.78
CA ASP A 39 54.46 -70.25 -7.50
C ASP A 39 54.00 -69.74 -6.13
N THR A 40 54.82 -69.90 -5.08
CA THR A 40 54.50 -69.38 -3.75
C THR A 40 54.48 -67.86 -3.70
N PHE A 41 55.40 -67.19 -4.38
CA PHE A 41 55.40 -65.73 -4.50
C PHE A 41 54.18 -65.23 -5.27
N LYS A 42 53.80 -65.91 -6.36
CA LYS A 42 52.62 -65.59 -7.15
C LYS A 42 51.33 -65.80 -6.34
N ALA A 43 51.23 -66.88 -5.56
CA ALA A 43 50.11 -67.13 -4.66
C ALA A 43 50.00 -66.05 -3.57
N LEU A 44 51.09 -65.77 -2.85
CA LEU A 44 51.12 -64.79 -1.76
C LEU A 44 50.85 -63.36 -2.27
N ALA A 45 51.40 -62.99 -3.42
CA ALA A 45 51.13 -61.69 -4.05
C ALA A 45 49.68 -61.58 -4.51
N THR A 46 49.09 -62.66 -5.05
CA THR A 46 47.68 -62.68 -5.47
C THR A 46 46.75 -62.55 -4.27
N ASP A 47 47.03 -63.26 -3.17
CA ASP A 47 46.23 -63.19 -1.94
C ASP A 47 46.40 -61.85 -1.22
N ALA A 48 47.63 -61.32 -1.13
CA ALA A 48 47.88 -60.00 -0.56
C ALA A 48 47.20 -58.88 -1.37
N LEU A 49 47.27 -58.94 -2.72
CA LEU A 49 46.60 -57.98 -3.59
C LEU A 49 45.07 -58.12 -3.50
N ARG A 50 44.52 -59.33 -3.45
CA ARG A 50 43.08 -59.55 -3.29
C ARG A 50 42.58 -58.99 -1.96
N GLY A 51 43.21 -59.37 -0.85
CA GLY A 51 42.82 -58.90 0.48
C GLY A 51 42.93 -57.38 0.61
N ASN A 52 43.99 -56.78 0.05
CA ASN A 52 44.15 -55.33 0.07
C ASN A 52 43.14 -54.61 -0.84
N ASN A 53 42.82 -55.16 -2.01
CA ASN A 53 41.81 -54.62 -2.91
C ASN A 53 40.39 -54.71 -2.29
N GLU A 54 40.04 -55.82 -1.66
CA GLU A 54 38.76 -55.97 -0.94
C GLU A 54 38.64 -55.00 0.23
N THR A 55 39.70 -54.86 1.04
CA THR A 55 39.74 -53.92 2.16
C THR A 55 39.66 -52.48 1.68
N PHE A 56 40.37 -52.13 0.59
CA PHE A 56 40.34 -50.81 -0.02
C PHE A 56 38.96 -50.48 -0.60
N ILE A 57 38.33 -51.41 -1.32
CA ILE A 57 36.97 -51.22 -1.85
C ILE A 57 35.96 -51.08 -0.70
N GLY A 58 36.11 -51.87 0.37
CA GLY A 58 35.29 -51.74 1.57
C GLY A 58 35.41 -50.36 2.22
N GLN A 59 36.63 -49.88 2.44
CA GLN A 59 36.91 -48.56 3.00
C GLN A 59 36.45 -47.42 2.09
N ALA A 60 36.69 -47.54 0.78
CA ALA A 60 36.24 -46.57 -0.21
C ALA A 60 34.71 -46.48 -0.25
N THR A 61 34.01 -47.62 -0.20
CA THR A 61 32.53 -47.67 -0.17
C THR A 61 31.98 -47.07 1.12
N GLN A 62 32.63 -47.34 2.26
CA GLN A 62 32.27 -46.76 3.55
C GLN A 62 32.45 -45.23 3.53
N ALA A 63 33.61 -44.74 3.09
CA ALA A 63 33.89 -43.31 2.96
C ALA A 63 32.93 -42.63 2.00
N PHE A 64 32.62 -43.26 0.86
CA PHE A 64 31.64 -42.74 -0.09
C PHE A 64 30.23 -42.66 0.50
N LYS A 65 29.81 -43.68 1.26
CA LYS A 65 28.51 -43.66 1.95
C LYS A 65 28.46 -42.50 2.95
N THR A 66 29.49 -42.33 3.79
CA THR A 66 29.55 -41.26 4.78
C THR A 66 29.49 -39.88 4.10
N VAL A 67 30.31 -39.65 3.09
CA VAL A 67 30.33 -38.38 2.33
C VAL A 67 28.99 -38.13 1.64
N LYS A 68 28.37 -39.17 1.07
CA LYS A 68 27.04 -39.04 0.44
C LYS A 68 25.97 -38.67 1.47
N THR A 69 25.90 -39.37 2.60
CA THR A 69 24.93 -39.05 3.66
C THR A 69 25.16 -37.67 4.27
N GLU A 70 26.41 -37.25 4.42
CA GLU A 70 26.76 -35.94 4.97
C GLU A 70 26.48 -34.81 3.97
N ALA A 71 26.67 -35.05 2.67
CA ALA A 71 26.28 -34.13 1.60
C ALA A 71 24.76 -34.01 1.48
N GLU A 72 24.02 -35.11 1.50
CA GLU A 72 22.54 -35.12 1.50
C GLU A 72 21.98 -34.42 2.74
N GLY A 73 22.56 -34.69 3.93
CA GLY A 73 22.19 -34.02 5.17
C GLY A 73 22.45 -32.51 5.14
N ASN A 74 23.62 -32.08 4.67
CA ASN A 74 23.94 -30.66 4.50
C ASN A 74 23.00 -29.97 3.49
N LEU A 75 22.66 -30.64 2.38
CA LEU A 75 21.75 -30.09 1.39
C LEU A 75 20.35 -29.88 1.98
N ALA A 76 19.83 -30.89 2.69
CA ALA A 76 18.54 -30.81 3.36
C ALA A 76 18.52 -29.69 4.42
N GLN A 77 19.58 -29.56 5.20
CA GLN A 77 19.69 -28.51 6.22
C GLN A 77 19.76 -27.11 5.61
N ARG A 78 20.49 -26.94 4.51
CA ARG A 78 20.51 -25.67 3.74
C ARG A 78 19.15 -25.36 3.15
N GLN A 79 18.47 -26.34 2.57
CA GLN A 79 17.15 -26.15 1.98
C GLN A 79 16.13 -25.73 3.04
N GLN A 80 16.16 -26.36 4.21
CA GLN A 80 15.29 -26.02 5.33
C GLN A 80 15.60 -24.63 5.93
N ALA A 81 16.87 -24.24 6.00
CA ALA A 81 17.26 -22.89 6.42
C ALA A 81 16.81 -21.82 5.42
N ILE A 82 16.95 -22.07 4.12
CA ILE A 82 16.47 -21.18 3.05
C ILE A 82 14.94 -21.06 3.10
N GLU A 83 14.24 -22.18 3.26
CA GLU A 83 12.78 -22.21 3.35
C GLU A 83 12.28 -21.45 4.58
N GLY A 84 12.95 -21.60 5.73
CA GLY A 84 12.68 -20.84 6.95
C GLY A 84 12.87 -19.32 6.81
N LEU A 85 13.77 -18.87 5.93
CA LEU A 85 13.99 -17.46 5.62
C LEU A 85 13.00 -16.91 4.59
N ILE A 86 12.64 -17.70 3.57
CA ILE A 86 11.76 -17.27 2.47
C ILE A 86 10.28 -17.25 2.89
N LYS A 87 9.85 -18.19 3.74
CA LYS A 87 8.46 -18.30 4.17
C LYS A 87 7.92 -17.00 4.82
N PRO A 88 8.59 -16.36 5.79
CA PRO A 88 8.12 -15.09 6.35
C PRO A 88 8.14 -13.94 5.34
N LEU A 89 9.03 -13.97 4.34
CA LEU A 89 9.04 -12.97 3.26
C LEU A 89 7.80 -13.11 2.36
N ASN A 90 7.44 -14.33 1.97
CA ASN A 90 6.23 -14.57 1.18
C ASN A 90 4.97 -14.16 1.95
N GLU A 91 4.89 -14.50 3.24
CA GLU A 91 3.76 -14.09 4.09
C GLU A 91 3.69 -12.56 4.23
N ALA A 92 4.83 -11.88 4.39
CA ALA A 92 4.87 -10.42 4.44
C ALA A 92 4.43 -9.78 3.12
N LEU A 93 4.89 -10.30 1.98
CA LEU A 93 4.50 -9.83 0.65
C LEU A 93 2.99 -9.99 0.41
N GLN A 94 2.41 -11.15 0.76
CA GLN A 94 0.96 -11.36 0.65
C GLN A 94 0.15 -10.40 1.54
N ARG A 95 0.62 -10.15 2.76
CA ARG A 95 -0.01 -9.15 3.65
C ARG A 95 0.07 -7.75 3.07
N TYR A 96 1.22 -7.38 2.52
CA TYR A 96 1.43 -6.09 1.86
C TYR A 96 0.51 -5.92 0.65
N GLU A 97 0.42 -6.92 -0.22
CA GLU A 97 -0.46 -6.89 -1.40
C GLU A 97 -1.93 -6.71 -0.99
N THR A 98 -2.36 -7.44 0.04
CA THR A 98 -3.71 -7.31 0.60
C THR A 98 -3.96 -5.92 1.19
N GLN A 99 -2.99 -5.36 1.92
CA GLN A 99 -3.08 -4.00 2.47
C GLN A 99 -3.15 -2.94 1.37
N ILE A 100 -2.34 -3.06 0.32
CA ILE A 100 -2.36 -2.12 -0.82
C ILE A 100 -3.71 -2.20 -1.53
N ALA A 101 -4.23 -3.40 -1.80
CA ALA A 101 -5.54 -3.56 -2.43
C ALA A 101 -6.68 -2.97 -1.58
N ASN A 102 -6.62 -3.15 -0.26
CA ASN A 102 -7.58 -2.54 0.67
C ASN A 102 -7.47 -1.01 0.68
N MET A 103 -6.25 -0.48 0.71
CA MET A 103 -5.99 0.96 0.70
C MET A 103 -6.46 1.62 -0.59
N GLU A 104 -6.23 0.98 -1.74
CA GLU A 104 -6.69 1.50 -3.03
C GLU A 104 -8.22 1.50 -3.14
N ARG A 105 -8.88 0.45 -2.65
CA ARG A 105 -10.36 0.41 -2.55
C ARG A 105 -10.90 1.51 -1.63
N ALA A 106 -10.29 1.71 -0.46
CA ALA A 106 -10.70 2.77 0.47
C ALA A 106 -10.48 4.17 -0.15
N ARG A 107 -9.35 4.37 -0.83
CA ARG A 107 -9.01 5.59 -1.55
C ARG A 107 -10.03 5.87 -2.65
N GLN A 108 -10.38 4.89 -3.47
CA GLN A 108 -11.36 5.04 -4.55
C GLN A 108 -12.76 5.38 -4.01
N SER A 109 -13.17 4.77 -2.90
CA SER A 109 -14.42 5.11 -2.22
C SER A 109 -14.42 6.54 -1.67
N ALA A 110 -13.33 6.96 -1.02
CA ALA A 110 -13.19 8.32 -0.51
C ALA A 110 -13.25 9.38 -1.62
N TYR A 111 -12.55 9.15 -2.75
CA TYR A 111 -12.62 10.04 -3.91
C TYR A 111 -14.02 10.07 -4.53
N GLY A 112 -14.73 8.93 -4.61
CA GLY A 112 -16.12 8.90 -5.04
C GLY A 112 -17.05 9.71 -4.13
N GLY A 113 -16.85 9.63 -2.82
CA GLY A 113 -17.58 10.45 -1.85
C GLY A 113 -17.32 11.95 -2.02
N LEU A 114 -16.06 12.34 -2.29
CA LEU A 114 -15.71 13.73 -2.56
C LEU A 114 -16.36 14.27 -3.84
N ASP A 115 -16.36 13.50 -4.92
CA ASP A 115 -17.04 13.90 -6.17
C ASP A 115 -18.55 14.10 -5.95
N GLN A 116 -19.18 13.20 -5.18
CA GLN A 116 -20.59 13.33 -4.83
C GLN A 116 -20.87 14.57 -3.96
N HIS A 117 -20.01 14.86 -2.99
CA HIS A 117 -20.11 16.08 -2.18
C HIS A 117 -19.92 17.34 -3.02
N LEU A 118 -18.95 17.36 -3.94
CA LEU A 118 -18.73 18.48 -4.85
C LEU A 118 -19.94 18.72 -5.76
N LYS A 119 -20.54 17.65 -6.31
CA LYS A 119 -21.79 17.75 -7.09
C LYS A 119 -22.94 18.30 -6.26
N THR A 120 -23.07 17.84 -5.02
CA THR A 120 -24.11 18.32 -4.10
C THR A 120 -23.91 19.80 -3.77
N LEU A 121 -22.67 20.22 -3.51
CA LEU A 121 -22.32 21.62 -3.27
C LEU A 121 -22.58 22.50 -4.50
N ALA A 122 -22.23 22.03 -5.70
CA ALA A 122 -22.49 22.75 -6.94
C ALA A 122 -24.01 22.96 -7.15
N GLN A 123 -24.82 21.92 -6.93
CA GLN A 123 -26.28 22.01 -7.01
C GLN A 123 -26.87 22.96 -5.95
N ALA A 124 -26.37 22.90 -4.72
CA ALA A 124 -26.80 23.80 -3.65
C ALA A 124 -26.45 25.26 -3.99
N HIS A 125 -25.26 25.50 -4.56
CA HIS A 125 -24.85 26.83 -4.98
C HIS A 125 -25.73 27.38 -6.11
N GLU A 126 -26.07 26.55 -7.10
CA GLU A 126 -26.96 26.94 -8.20
C GLU A 126 -28.35 27.32 -7.67
N ARG A 127 -28.93 26.51 -6.77
CA ARG A 127 -30.21 26.82 -6.13
C ARG A 127 -30.16 28.10 -5.33
N LEU A 128 -29.10 28.30 -4.54
CA LEU A 128 -28.91 29.54 -3.78
C LEU A 128 -28.85 30.74 -4.72
N GLN A 129 -28.10 30.66 -5.83
CA GLN A 129 -28.02 31.74 -6.81
C GLN A 129 -29.38 32.05 -7.44
N GLN A 130 -30.18 31.02 -7.75
CA GLN A 130 -31.55 31.19 -8.26
C GLN A 130 -32.47 31.85 -7.23
N GLU A 131 -32.47 31.39 -5.99
CA GLU A 131 -33.26 31.98 -4.89
C GLU A 131 -32.85 33.42 -4.61
N THR A 132 -31.56 33.71 -4.59
CA THR A 132 -31.04 35.08 -4.41
C THR A 132 -31.51 35.98 -5.56
N GLY A 133 -31.46 35.49 -6.79
CA GLY A 133 -32.01 36.21 -7.95
C GLY A 133 -33.53 36.44 -7.84
N ASN A 134 -34.28 35.45 -7.35
CA ASN A 134 -35.72 35.59 -7.12
C ASN A 134 -36.02 36.59 -6.00
N LEU A 135 -35.23 36.61 -4.93
CA LEU A 135 -35.34 37.60 -3.85
C LEU A 135 -35.08 39.01 -4.36
N VAL A 136 -34.00 39.22 -5.14
CA VAL A 136 -33.71 40.52 -5.76
C VAL A 136 -34.85 40.97 -6.68
N LYS A 137 -35.38 40.07 -7.51
CA LYS A 137 -36.56 40.35 -8.35
C LYS A 137 -37.79 40.69 -7.51
N ALA A 138 -38.02 40.00 -6.41
CA ALA A 138 -39.13 40.25 -5.51
C ALA A 138 -39.00 41.63 -4.83
N LEU A 139 -37.80 42.01 -4.36
CA LEU A 139 -37.52 43.32 -3.76
C LEU A 139 -37.68 44.50 -4.75
N ARG A 140 -37.64 44.24 -6.07
CA ARG A 140 -37.99 45.23 -7.10
C ARG A 140 -39.49 45.47 -7.20
N ALA A 141 -40.35 44.50 -6.87
CA ALA A 141 -41.79 44.70 -6.89
C ALA A 141 -42.22 45.67 -5.77
N PRO A 142 -43.00 46.74 -6.06
CA PRO A 142 -43.37 47.74 -5.06
C PRO A 142 -44.07 47.17 -3.81
N GLN A 143 -44.96 46.20 -3.99
CA GLN A 143 -45.73 45.58 -2.91
C GLN A 143 -44.84 44.78 -1.94
N VAL A 144 -43.95 43.93 -2.47
CA VAL A 144 -43.04 43.11 -1.66
C VAL A 144 -42.00 43.98 -0.96
N ARG A 145 -41.57 45.07 -1.60
CA ARG A 145 -40.64 46.02 -0.99
C ARG A 145 -41.26 46.75 0.21
N GLY A 146 -42.54 47.11 0.12
CA GLY A 146 -43.31 47.68 1.24
C GLY A 146 -43.35 46.70 2.41
N GLN A 147 -43.79 45.47 2.16
CA GLN A 147 -43.82 44.40 3.16
C GLN A 147 -42.44 44.12 3.79
N TRP A 148 -41.37 44.14 2.99
CA TRP A 148 -40.00 43.99 3.52
C TRP A 148 -39.59 45.16 4.42
N GLY A 149 -40.04 46.38 4.10
CA GLY A 149 -39.86 47.55 4.96
C GLY A 149 -40.58 47.41 6.29
N GLU A 150 -41.83 46.94 6.26
CA GLU A 150 -42.64 46.67 7.46
C GLU A 150 -42.01 45.59 8.35
N ILE A 151 -41.58 44.47 7.78
CA ILE A 151 -40.88 43.40 8.51
C ILE A 151 -39.57 43.90 9.11
N THR A 152 -38.83 44.73 8.37
CA THR A 152 -37.57 45.30 8.87
C THR A 152 -37.85 46.27 10.02
N LEU A 153 -38.90 47.08 9.92
CA LEU A 153 -39.34 47.98 10.98
C LEU A 153 -39.72 47.21 12.26
N LYS A 154 -40.49 46.12 12.13
CA LYS A 154 -40.80 45.18 13.22
C LYS A 154 -39.53 44.68 13.91
N ARG A 155 -38.58 44.14 13.13
CA ARG A 155 -37.32 43.61 13.68
C ARG A 155 -36.50 44.67 14.39
N VAL A 156 -36.47 45.91 13.87
CA VAL A 156 -35.76 47.01 14.54
C VAL A 156 -36.40 47.34 15.89
N ALA A 157 -37.73 47.36 15.97
CA ALA A 157 -38.44 47.56 17.24
C ALA A 157 -38.16 46.42 18.24
N GLU A 158 -38.22 45.17 17.79
CA GLU A 158 -37.89 43.99 18.61
C GLU A 158 -36.44 44.03 19.11
N LEU A 159 -35.48 44.39 18.24
CA LEU A 159 -34.07 44.53 18.60
C LEU A 159 -33.81 45.70 19.56
N ALA A 160 -34.64 46.74 19.52
CA ALA A 160 -34.62 47.82 20.49
C ALA A 160 -35.21 47.41 21.86
N GLY A 161 -35.66 46.16 22.00
CA GLY A 161 -36.22 45.59 23.23
C GLY A 161 -37.72 45.81 23.38
N MET A 162 -38.41 46.24 22.33
CA MET A 162 -39.85 46.50 22.34
C MET A 162 -40.63 45.20 22.09
N VAL A 163 -41.74 45.01 22.80
CA VAL A 163 -42.60 43.83 22.69
C VAL A 163 -43.85 44.14 21.87
N GLU A 164 -44.14 43.29 20.88
CA GLU A 164 -45.35 43.39 20.05
C GLU A 164 -46.62 43.32 20.92
N HIS A 165 -47.62 44.13 20.58
CA HIS A 165 -48.88 44.31 21.30
C HIS A 165 -48.80 45.01 22.67
N CYS A 166 -47.61 45.15 23.25
CA CYS A 166 -47.36 45.92 24.48
C CYS A 166 -46.80 47.30 24.14
N ASP A 167 -45.63 47.33 23.52
CA ASP A 167 -44.88 48.57 23.24
C ASP A 167 -45.15 49.09 21.82
N PHE A 168 -45.51 48.21 20.88
CA PHE A 168 -45.90 48.62 19.52
C PHE A 168 -46.98 47.72 18.92
N ARG A 169 -47.69 48.23 17.91
CA ARG A 169 -48.70 47.51 17.12
C ARG A 169 -48.51 47.77 15.63
N GLU A 170 -48.65 46.74 14.81
CA GLU A 170 -48.55 46.83 13.35
C GLU A 170 -49.92 47.07 12.71
N GLN A 171 -49.95 47.87 11.64
CA GLN A 171 -51.11 48.03 10.73
C GLN A 171 -52.48 48.30 11.38
N GLU A 172 -52.52 48.87 12.59
CA GLU A 172 -53.75 49.21 13.29
C GLU A 172 -54.43 50.37 12.56
N THR A 173 -55.72 50.23 12.25
CA THR A 173 -56.48 51.32 11.64
C THR A 173 -56.84 52.31 12.73
N VAL A 174 -56.16 53.45 12.75
CA VAL A 174 -56.40 54.53 13.70
C VAL A 174 -57.43 55.47 13.11
N GLU A 175 -58.46 55.80 13.89
CA GLU A 175 -59.42 56.85 13.52
C GLU A 175 -58.83 58.21 13.91
N GLY A 176 -58.38 58.98 12.91
CA GLY A 176 -57.93 60.36 13.09
C GLY A 176 -59.05 61.36 12.79
N GLU A 177 -58.85 62.62 13.17
CA GLU A 177 -59.82 63.72 12.94
C GLU A 177 -60.17 63.94 11.46
N THR A 178 -59.32 63.48 10.53
CA THR A 178 -59.49 63.63 9.07
C THR A 178 -59.81 62.32 8.35
N GLY A 179 -60.03 61.21 9.07
CA GLY A 179 -60.42 59.90 8.51
C GLY A 179 -59.61 58.71 9.05
N ARG A 180 -59.87 57.52 8.49
CA ARG A 180 -59.12 56.30 8.82
C ARG A 180 -57.71 56.35 8.24
N LEU A 181 -56.70 56.31 9.11
CA LEU A 181 -55.29 56.16 8.74
C LEU A 181 -54.80 54.78 9.16
N ARG A 182 -54.01 54.15 8.30
CA ARG A 182 -53.41 52.85 8.57
C ARG A 182 -51.88 52.97 8.48
N PRO A 183 -51.23 53.42 9.56
CA PRO A 183 -49.77 53.49 9.61
C PRO A 183 -49.13 52.10 9.69
N ASP A 184 -47.86 52.01 9.30
CA ASP A 184 -47.11 50.76 9.34
C ASP A 184 -46.91 50.25 10.77
N MET A 185 -46.61 51.16 11.71
CA MET A 185 -46.45 50.84 13.13
C MET A 185 -46.91 51.99 14.05
N VAL A 186 -47.52 51.64 15.18
CA VAL A 186 -47.84 52.57 16.27
C VAL A 186 -47.10 52.13 17.53
N VAL A 187 -46.24 53.00 18.05
CA VAL A 187 -45.47 52.79 19.27
C VAL A 187 -46.17 53.46 20.45
N GLN A 188 -46.41 52.72 21.52
CA GLN A 188 -46.98 53.24 22.77
C GLN A 188 -45.88 53.76 23.68
N LEU A 189 -46.09 54.96 24.21
CA LEU A 189 -45.19 55.62 25.16
C LEU A 189 -45.85 55.74 26.54
N PRO A 190 -45.05 55.92 27.60
CA PRO A 190 -45.56 56.25 28.92
C PRO A 190 -46.47 57.49 28.91
N ALA A 191 -47.42 57.49 29.85
CA ALA A 191 -48.50 58.48 29.97
C ALA A 191 -49.51 58.49 28.81
N GLY A 192 -49.70 57.35 28.14
CA GLY A 192 -50.74 57.17 27.11
C GLY A 192 -50.45 57.90 25.80
N ARG A 193 -49.19 58.31 25.57
CA ARG A 193 -48.77 58.95 24.32
C ARG A 193 -48.51 57.89 23.25
N GLN A 194 -48.69 58.25 21.98
CA GLN A 194 -48.47 57.35 20.85
C GLN A 194 -47.56 58.04 19.82
N ILE A 195 -46.64 57.27 19.24
CA ILE A 195 -45.85 57.67 18.07
C ILE A 195 -46.29 56.81 16.89
N VAL A 196 -46.63 57.47 15.79
CA VAL A 196 -46.98 56.81 14.54
C VAL A 196 -45.73 56.77 13.65
N VAL A 197 -45.38 55.59 13.12
CA VAL A 197 -44.20 55.35 12.30
C VAL A 197 -44.62 54.76 10.95
N ASP A 198 -44.08 55.32 9.87
CA ASP A 198 -44.27 54.91 8.47
C ASP A 198 -42.89 54.60 7.88
N ALA A 199 -42.71 53.39 7.36
CA ALA A 199 -41.46 52.90 6.80
C ALA A 199 -41.50 52.97 5.27
N LYS A 200 -40.77 53.92 4.70
CA LYS A 200 -40.59 54.01 3.24
C LYS A 200 -39.28 53.38 2.79
N THR A 201 -39.36 52.23 2.13
CA THR A 201 -38.21 51.51 1.57
C THR A 201 -37.83 52.00 0.18
N VAL A 202 -36.84 52.90 0.12
CA VAL A 202 -36.29 53.42 -1.14
C VAL A 202 -35.10 52.59 -1.62
N LEU A 203 -35.38 51.40 -2.14
CA LEU A 203 -34.34 50.40 -2.46
C LEU A 203 -33.97 50.31 -3.96
N ALA A 204 -34.78 50.87 -4.88
CA ALA A 204 -34.61 50.66 -6.33
C ALA A 204 -33.25 51.13 -6.85
N ALA A 205 -32.88 52.39 -6.61
CA ALA A 205 -31.61 52.94 -7.09
C ALA A 205 -30.40 52.24 -6.46
N TYR A 206 -30.52 51.72 -5.24
CA TYR A 206 -29.47 50.92 -4.61
C TYR A 206 -29.30 49.56 -5.29
N LEU A 207 -30.39 48.84 -5.58
CA LEU A 207 -30.32 47.55 -6.29
C LEU A 207 -29.74 47.72 -7.70
N GLU A 208 -30.12 48.79 -8.40
CA GLU A 208 -29.56 49.12 -9.72
C GLU A 208 -28.07 49.46 -9.65
N ALA A 209 -27.59 50.06 -8.55
CA ALA A 209 -26.18 50.31 -8.34
C ALA A 209 -25.40 49.01 -8.09
N VAL A 210 -25.96 48.08 -7.31
CA VAL A 210 -25.32 46.79 -7.00
C VAL A 210 -25.20 45.91 -8.24
N GLU A 211 -26.16 45.98 -9.16
CA GLU A 211 -26.14 45.24 -10.43
C GLU A 211 -25.37 45.93 -11.56
N ALA A 212 -24.96 47.19 -11.39
CA ALA A 212 -24.26 47.94 -12.42
C ALA A 212 -22.87 47.33 -12.70
N GLN A 213 -22.63 46.99 -13.97
CA GLN A 213 -21.33 46.48 -14.43
C GLN A 213 -20.30 47.60 -14.65
N ASP A 214 -20.76 48.84 -14.79
CA ASP A 214 -19.94 50.03 -14.98
C ASP A 214 -19.88 50.86 -13.68
N ASP A 215 -18.67 51.23 -13.28
CA ASP A 215 -18.36 52.05 -12.12
C ASP A 215 -18.92 53.48 -12.21
N GLU A 216 -19.07 54.04 -13.42
CA GLU A 216 -19.74 55.32 -13.65
C GLU A 216 -21.24 55.20 -13.33
N VAL A 217 -21.91 54.20 -13.90
CA VAL A 217 -23.33 53.92 -13.68
C VAL A 217 -23.61 53.60 -12.21
N ARG A 218 -22.73 52.80 -11.57
CA ARG A 218 -22.82 52.49 -10.14
C ARG A 218 -22.80 53.77 -9.29
N ARG A 219 -21.84 54.66 -9.53
CA ARG A 219 -21.72 55.93 -8.78
C ARG A 219 -22.95 56.80 -8.95
N GLU A 220 -23.50 56.87 -10.16
CA GLU A 220 -24.69 57.68 -10.41
C GLU A 220 -25.93 57.15 -9.69
N ARG A 221 -26.16 55.82 -9.75
CA ARG A 221 -27.27 55.18 -9.04
C ARG A 221 -27.15 55.31 -7.52
N LEU A 222 -25.94 55.27 -6.97
CA LEU A 222 -25.70 55.57 -5.55
C LEU A 222 -26.02 57.02 -5.18
N ARG A 223 -25.68 58.01 -6.02
CA ARG A 223 -26.09 59.41 -5.80
C ARG A 223 -27.60 59.57 -5.84
N GLN A 224 -28.25 58.90 -6.78
CA GLN A 224 -29.71 58.90 -6.89
C GLN A 224 -30.35 58.28 -5.64
N HIS A 225 -29.81 57.16 -5.14
CA HIS A 225 -30.25 56.55 -3.89
C HIS A 225 -30.10 57.50 -2.71
N ALA A 226 -28.93 58.11 -2.53
CA ALA A 226 -28.69 59.08 -1.46
C ALA A 226 -29.66 60.28 -1.52
N THR A 227 -29.96 60.76 -2.73
CA THR A 227 -30.93 61.84 -2.93
C THR A 227 -32.34 61.41 -2.55
N GLN A 228 -32.75 60.20 -2.93
CA GLN A 228 -34.07 59.66 -2.59
C GLN A 228 -34.22 59.40 -1.09
N VAL A 229 -33.16 58.96 -0.40
CA VAL A 229 -33.16 58.79 1.06
C VAL A 229 -33.27 60.15 1.75
N ARG A 230 -32.55 61.17 1.27
CA ARG A 230 -32.58 62.52 1.86
C ARG A 230 -33.90 63.26 1.67
N ALA A 231 -34.64 62.93 0.61
CA ALA A 231 -35.93 63.55 0.29
C ALA A 231 -37.11 62.96 1.08
N ARG A 232 -36.87 62.02 1.98
CA ARG A 232 -37.86 61.32 2.81
C ARG A 232 -37.58 61.55 4.28
#